data_AF-A0A8I0SZS2-F1
#
_entry.id   AF-A0A8I0SZS2-F1
#
_cell.length_a   1.000
_cell.length_b   1.000
_cell.length_c   1.000
_cell.angle_alpha   90.00
_cell.angle_beta   90.00
_cell.angle_gamma   90.00
#
_symmetry.space_group_name_H-M   'P 1'
#
loop_
_entity.id
_entity.type
_entity.pdbx_description
1 polymer ?
#
loop_
_entity_poly.entity_id
_entity_poly.type
_entity_poly.pdbx_seq_one_letter_code
_entity_poly.pdbx_strand_id
1 'polypeptide(L)'
;MNRFQRLVDLRRIREETAAMALGKIQAGIQKIQEEMAGLDRETATEKHLAKENLASGCALPPQMYEDFFRGQVWRQRRMEERKSRLQVEAEAAKQAWYGARTLLQQAEKLAQKDDQLRKKGERRKEAKELDMIGVLGASTLES
;
A
#
# COMPACT_ATOMS: atom_id res chain seq x y z
N MET A 1 -12.00 22.67 -15.80
CA MET A 1 -11.38 21.79 -14.78
C MET A 1 -10.74 22.67 -13.70
N ASN A 2 -11.06 22.46 -12.43
CA ASN A 2 -10.59 23.30 -11.31
C ASN A 2 -9.13 22.97 -10.94
N ARG A 3 -8.31 23.97 -10.60
CA ARG A 3 -6.91 23.80 -10.14
C ARG A 3 -6.79 22.84 -8.95
N PHE A 4 -7.75 22.87 -8.02
CA PHE A 4 -7.74 21.99 -6.85
C PHE A 4 -8.13 20.56 -7.21
N GLN A 5 -9.01 20.37 -8.19
CA GLN A 5 -9.34 19.04 -8.70
C GLN A 5 -8.12 18.40 -9.35
N ARG A 6 -7.38 19.15 -10.19
CA ARG A 6 -6.13 18.67 -10.78
C ARG A 6 -5.09 18.31 -9.72
N LEU A 7 -5.03 19.07 -8.61
CA LEU A 7 -4.16 18.75 -7.48
C LEU A 7 -4.58 17.43 -6.80
N VAL A 8 -5.88 17.19 -6.60
CA VAL A 8 -6.40 15.92 -6.06
C VAL A 8 -5.99 14.76 -6.94
N ASP A 9 -6.18 14.87 -8.26
CA ASP A 9 -5.85 13.81 -9.21
C ASP A 9 -4.35 13.47 -9.16
N LEU A 10 -3.48 14.49 -9.15
CA LEU A 10 -2.03 14.31 -9.01
C LEU A 10 -1.64 13.67 -7.67
N ARG A 11 -2.32 14.03 -6.57
CA ARG A 11 -2.05 13.45 -5.24
C ARG A 11 -2.55 12.02 -5.15
N ARG A 12 -3.66 11.69 -5.80
CA ARG A 12 -4.20 10.33 -5.88
C ARG A 12 -3.23 9.41 -6.60
N ILE A 13 -2.72 9.80 -7.77
CA ILE A 13 -1.70 9.03 -8.49
C ILE A 13 -0.47 8.76 -7.62
N ARG A 14 0.00 9.76 -6.85
CA ARG A 14 1.14 9.61 -5.94
C ARG A 14 0.85 8.63 -4.79
N GLU A 15 -0.35 8.71 -4.22
CA GLU A 15 -0.77 7.80 -3.15
C GLU A 15 -0.90 6.36 -3.65
N GLU A 16 -1.50 6.15 -4.82
CA GLU A 16 -1.60 4.85 -5.48
C GLU A 16 -0.22 4.28 -5.80
N THR A 17 0.71 5.11 -6.28
CA THR A 17 2.09 4.70 -6.56
C THR A 17 2.81 4.25 -5.29
N ALA A 18 2.66 4.99 -4.19
CA ALA A 18 3.22 4.62 -2.90
C ALA A 18 2.58 3.34 -2.34
N ALA A 19 1.27 3.17 -2.50
CA ALA A 19 0.56 1.95 -2.11
C ALA A 19 1.05 0.73 -2.91
N MET A 20 1.25 0.87 -4.23
CA MET A 20 1.81 -0.19 -5.07
C MET A 20 3.23 -0.58 -4.65
N ALA A 21 4.08 0.39 -4.31
CA ALA A 21 5.42 0.12 -3.82
C ALA A 21 5.40 -0.69 -2.51
N LEU A 22 4.56 -0.29 -1.55
CA LEU A 22 4.34 -1.04 -0.31
C LEU A 22 3.83 -2.46 -0.59
N GLY A 23 2.84 -2.61 -1.47
CA GLY A 23 2.27 -3.91 -1.85
C GLY A 23 3.31 -4.85 -2.45
N LYS A 24 4.23 -4.34 -3.30
CA LYS A 24 5.33 -5.15 -3.85
C LYS A 24 6.28 -5.66 -2.76
N ILE A 25 6.61 -4.82 -1.79
CA ILE A 25 7.49 -5.22 -0.67
C ILE A 25 6.79 -6.27 0.20
N GLN A 26 5.50 -6.09 0.51
CA GLN A 26 4.71 -7.05 1.27
C GLN A 26 4.59 -8.41 0.55
N ALA A 27 4.36 -8.40 -0.76
CA ALA A 27 4.38 -9.62 -1.57
C ALA A 27 5.76 -10.31 -1.53
N GLY A 28 6.85 -9.53 -1.53
CA GLY A 28 8.21 -10.05 -1.35
C GLY A 28 8.41 -10.72 0.01
N ILE A 29 7.89 -10.13 1.09
CA ILE A 29 7.93 -10.71 2.44
C ILE A 29 7.15 -12.03 2.47
N GLN A 30 5.93 -12.02 1.93
CA GLN A 30 5.08 -13.22 1.89
C GLN A 30 5.75 -14.35 1.12
N LYS A 31 6.35 -14.06 -0.04
CA LYS A 31 7.11 -15.04 -0.82
C LYS A 31 8.25 -15.65 0.00
N ILE A 32 9.00 -14.85 0.76
CA ILE A 32 10.07 -15.39 1.62
C ILE A 32 9.47 -16.28 2.73
N GLN A 33 8.32 -15.93 3.29
CA GLN A 33 7.66 -16.77 4.30
C GLN A 33 7.21 -18.11 3.71
N GLU A 34 6.70 -18.12 2.47
CA GLU A 34 6.34 -19.34 1.75
C GLU A 34 7.58 -20.19 1.45
N GLU A 35 8.69 -19.58 1.01
CA GLU A 35 9.98 -20.25 0.79
C GLU A 35 10.53 -20.85 2.09
N MET A 36 10.47 -20.15 3.22
CA MET A 36 10.88 -20.66 4.53
C MET A 36 10.02 -21.84 4.97
N ALA A 37 8.69 -21.76 4.80
CA ALA A 37 7.80 -22.87 5.12
C ALA A 37 8.07 -24.10 4.23
N GLY A 38 8.45 -23.90 2.97
CA GLY A 38 8.93 -24.97 2.09
C GLY A 38 10.22 -25.61 2.62
N LEU A 39 11.19 -24.79 3.01
CA LEU A 39 12.47 -25.22 3.58
C LEU A 39 12.29 -26.04 4.87
N ASP A 40 11.37 -25.62 5.75
CA ASP A 40 11.06 -26.33 6.99
C ASP A 40 10.44 -27.70 6.71
N ARG A 41 9.56 -27.80 5.71
CA ARG A 41 8.98 -29.07 5.27
C ARG A 41 10.03 -30.00 4.69
N GLU A 42 10.88 -29.52 3.78
CA GLU A 42 12.00 -30.29 3.22
C GLU A 42 12.91 -30.82 4.34
N THR A 43 13.26 -29.95 5.29
CA THR A 43 14.10 -30.33 6.42
C THR A 43 13.43 -31.38 7.32
N ALA A 44 12.11 -31.28 7.53
CA ALA A 44 11.37 -32.27 8.31
C ALA A 44 11.29 -33.63 7.59
N THR A 45 11.04 -33.63 6.28
CA THR A 45 11.03 -34.84 5.45
C THR A 45 12.39 -35.54 5.46
N GLU A 46 13.49 -34.80 5.27
CA GLU A 46 14.83 -35.37 5.29
C GLU A 46 15.23 -35.88 6.67
N LYS A 47 14.79 -35.23 7.76
CA LYS A 47 14.94 -35.77 9.12
C LYS A 47 14.21 -37.10 9.31
N HIS A 48 13.04 -37.26 8.69
CA HIS A 48 12.29 -38.52 8.73
C HIS A 48 13.03 -39.62 7.96
N LEU A 49 13.42 -39.32 6.72
CA LEU A 49 14.16 -40.26 5.86
C LEU A 49 15.49 -40.68 6.48
N ALA A 50 16.24 -39.75 7.09
CA ALA A 50 17.48 -40.07 7.79
C ALA A 50 17.26 -41.10 8.92
N LYS A 51 16.17 -40.97 9.68
CA LYS A 51 15.81 -41.94 10.75
C LYS A 51 15.43 -43.30 10.18
N GLU A 52 14.66 -43.34 9.09
CA GLU A 52 14.27 -44.58 8.42
C GLU A 52 15.48 -45.31 7.78
N ASN A 53 16.39 -44.56 7.16
CA ASN A 53 17.61 -45.10 6.56
C ASN A 53 18.58 -45.66 7.61
N LEU A 54 18.66 -45.02 8.78
CA LEU A 54 19.41 -45.54 9.93
C LEU A 54 18.80 -46.84 10.47
N ALA A 55 17.47 -46.95 10.52
CA ALA A 55 16.78 -48.15 10.98
C ALA A 55 16.86 -49.33 9.99
N SER A 56 16.99 -49.04 8.69
CA SER A 56 17.01 -50.05 7.61
C SER A 56 18.41 -50.49 7.16
N GLY A 57 19.47 -49.94 7.76
CA GLY A 57 20.86 -50.32 7.46
C GLY A 57 21.41 -49.81 6.12
N CYS A 58 20.62 -49.07 5.33
CA CYS A 58 21.03 -48.39 4.10
C CYS A 58 21.39 -46.92 4.37
N ALA A 59 22.04 -46.63 5.50
CA ALA A 59 22.35 -45.27 5.91
C ALA A 59 23.46 -44.66 5.04
N LEU A 60 23.19 -43.48 4.47
CA LEU A 60 24.24 -42.58 3.97
C LEU A 60 25.23 -42.22 5.10
N PRO A 61 26.47 -41.84 4.75
CA PRO A 61 27.45 -41.38 5.73
C PRO A 61 26.88 -40.28 6.63
N PRO A 62 27.04 -40.35 7.97
CA PRO A 62 26.53 -39.34 8.91
C PRO A 62 26.94 -37.90 8.55
N GLN A 63 28.15 -37.73 8.02
CA GLN A 63 28.67 -36.45 7.55
C GLN A 63 27.78 -35.78 6.48
N MET A 64 27.16 -36.56 5.59
CA MET A 64 26.28 -36.02 4.54
C MET A 64 25.00 -35.42 5.14
N TYR A 65 24.44 -36.06 6.16
CA TYR A 65 23.27 -35.52 6.87
C TYR A 65 23.63 -34.27 7.67
N GLU A 66 24.78 -34.26 8.34
CA GLU A 66 25.27 -33.09 9.06
C GLU A 66 25.48 -31.88 8.14
N ASP A 67 26.12 -32.09 6.99
CA ASP A 67 26.36 -31.04 5.99
C ASP A 67 25.05 -30.52 5.40
N PHE A 68 24.09 -31.42 5.12
CA PHE A 68 22.75 -31.04 4.68
C PHE A 68 22.05 -30.15 5.70
N PHE A 69 21.95 -30.58 6.98
CA PHE A 69 21.26 -29.81 8.02
C PHE A 69 21.96 -28.48 8.31
N ARG A 70 23.29 -28.45 8.29
CA ARG A 70 24.06 -27.20 8.38
C ARG A 70 23.73 -26.25 7.22
N GLY A 71 23.62 -26.79 6.01
CA GLY A 71 23.20 -26.04 4.82
C GLY A 71 21.78 -25.49 4.94
N GLN A 72 20.85 -26.25 5.54
CA GLN A 72 19.47 -25.80 5.78
C GLN A 72 19.42 -24.65 6.79
N VAL A 73 20.14 -24.75 7.91
CA VAL A 73 20.25 -23.67 8.91
C VAL A 73 20.81 -22.39 8.28
N TRP A 74 21.84 -22.51 7.43
CA TRP A 74 22.41 -21.36 6.74
C TRP A 74 21.41 -20.70 5.78
N ARG A 75 20.65 -21.49 5.02
CA ARG A 75 19.60 -20.98 4.12
C ARG A 75 18.50 -20.27 4.90
N GLN A 76 18.05 -20.86 6.01
CA GLN A 76 17.03 -20.28 6.90
C GLN A 76 17.47 -18.92 7.44
N ARG A 77 18.68 -18.83 7.99
CA ARG A 77 19.25 -17.57 8.47
C ARG A 77 19.33 -16.50 7.39
N ARG A 78 19.75 -16.87 6.17
CA ARG A 78 19.81 -15.95 5.04
C ARG A 78 18.42 -15.44 4.61
N MET A 79 17.40 -16.31 4.64
CA MET A 79 16.02 -15.91 4.39
C MET A 79 15.48 -14.99 5.48
N GLU A 80 15.78 -15.25 6.75
CA GLU A 80 15.42 -14.39 7.88
C GLU A 80 16.05 -13.00 7.77
N GLU A 81 17.36 -12.93 7.44
CA GLU A 81 18.05 -11.66 7.21
C GLU A 81 17.41 -10.88 6.05
N ARG A 82 17.06 -11.56 4.96
CA ARG A 82 16.37 -10.94 3.82
C ARG A 82 14.98 -10.45 4.19
N LYS A 83 14.21 -11.24 4.95
CA LYS A 83 12.89 -10.87 5.46
C LYS A 83 12.98 -9.64 6.36
N SER A 84 13.95 -9.61 7.27
CA SER A 84 14.20 -8.47 8.16
C SER A 84 14.48 -7.18 7.38
N ARG A 85 15.32 -7.25 6.34
CA ARG A 85 15.59 -6.10 5.45
C ARG A 85 14.31 -5.60 4.77
N LEU A 86 13.53 -6.51 4.19
CA LEU A 86 12.26 -6.14 3.56
C LEU A 86 11.24 -5.58 4.56
N GLN A 87 11.24 -6.02 5.82
CA GLN A 87 10.37 -5.46 6.85
C GLN A 87 10.73 -3.99 7.17
N VAL A 88 12.02 -3.66 7.22
CA VAL A 88 12.47 -2.27 7.38
C VAL A 88 12.05 -1.43 6.17
N GLU A 89 12.23 -1.95 4.96
CA GLU A 89 11.77 -1.29 3.72
C GLU A 89 10.25 -1.11 3.70
N ALA A 90 9.49 -2.08 4.21
CA ALA A 90 8.03 -2.03 4.28
C ALA A 90 7.56 -0.91 5.21
N GLU A 91 8.18 -0.74 6.39
CA GLU A 91 7.83 0.35 7.30
C GLU A 91 8.17 1.73 6.68
N ALA A 92 9.31 1.85 5.98
CA ALA A 92 9.62 3.08 5.25
C ALA A 92 8.60 3.37 4.12
N ALA A 93 8.22 2.36 3.34
CA ALA A 93 7.22 2.50 2.29
C ALA A 93 5.83 2.83 2.85
N LYS A 94 5.47 2.27 4.01
CA LYS A 94 4.22 2.56 4.73
C LYS A 94 4.18 4.00 5.22
N GLN A 95 5.27 4.52 5.77
CA GLN A 95 5.37 5.94 6.12
C GLN A 95 5.21 6.85 4.90
N ALA A 96 5.84 6.50 3.78
CA ALA A 96 5.70 7.24 2.52
C ALA A 96 4.25 7.24 2.01
N TRP A 97 3.58 6.09 2.06
CA TRP A 97 2.16 5.97 1.70
C TRP A 97 1.26 6.81 2.62
N TYR A 98 1.44 6.76 3.94
CA TYR A 98 0.68 7.61 4.86
C TYR A 98 0.92 9.11 4.62
N GLY A 99 2.15 9.50 4.31
CA GLY A 99 2.47 10.87 3.91
C GLY A 99 1.70 11.28 2.66
N ALA A 100 1.72 10.44 1.62
CA ALA A 100 0.97 10.69 0.39
C ALA A 100 -0.55 10.77 0.64
N ARG A 101 -1.09 9.87 1.48
CA ARG A 101 -2.50 9.85 1.89
C ARG A 101 -2.93 11.13 2.59
N THR A 102 -2.10 11.62 3.51
CA THR A 102 -2.35 12.87 4.23
C THR A 102 -2.40 14.06 3.27
N LEU A 103 -1.48 14.14 2.32
CA LEU A 103 -1.46 15.20 1.30
C LEU A 103 -2.65 15.12 0.35
N LEU A 104 -3.13 13.92 0.01
CA LEU A 104 -4.36 13.73 -0.75
C LEU A 104 -5.57 14.28 0.02
N GLN A 105 -5.74 13.92 1.29
CA GLN A 105 -6.84 14.42 2.12
C GLN A 105 -6.82 15.95 2.25
N GLN A 106 -5.63 16.56 2.35
CA GLN A 106 -5.50 18.02 2.36
C GLN A 106 -5.96 18.62 1.03
N ALA A 107 -5.57 18.04 -0.10
CA ALA A 107 -6.01 18.48 -1.43
C ALA A 107 -7.52 18.33 -1.61
N GLU A 108 -8.11 17.23 -1.14
CA GLU A 108 -9.56 16.99 -1.20
C GLU A 108 -10.32 18.04 -0.39
N LYS A 109 -9.85 18.37 0.83
CA LYS A 109 -10.44 19.45 1.64
C LYS A 109 -10.38 20.81 0.94
N LEU A 110 -9.27 21.11 0.25
CA LEU A 110 -9.15 22.36 -0.52
C LEU A 110 -10.12 22.39 -1.71
N ALA A 111 -10.23 21.29 -2.46
CA ALA A 111 -11.17 21.17 -3.56
C ALA A 111 -12.63 21.32 -3.10
N GLN A 112 -12.99 20.71 -1.96
CA GLN A 112 -14.31 20.84 -1.36
C GLN A 112 -14.62 22.28 -0.93
N LYS A 113 -13.67 22.97 -0.28
CA LYS A 113 -13.84 24.38 0.11
C LYS A 113 -14.02 25.28 -1.10
N ASP A 114 -13.26 25.07 -2.17
CA ASP A 114 -13.37 25.86 -3.39
C ASP A 114 -14.72 25.65 -4.09
N ASP A 115 -15.21 24.41 -4.15
CA ASP A 115 -16.54 24.12 -4.72
C ASP A 115 -17.67 24.73 -3.88
N GLN A 116 -17.54 24.74 -2.54
CA GLN A 116 -18.49 25.44 -1.66
C GLN A 116 -18.50 26.95 -1.90
N LEU A 117 -17.32 27.58 -2.04
CA LEU A 117 -17.20 29.01 -2.34
C LEU A 117 -17.80 29.34 -3.71
N ARG A 118 -17.56 28.49 -4.71
CA ARG A 118 -18.13 28.65 -6.04
C ARG A 118 -19.65 28.57 -6.03
N LYS A 119 -20.23 27.54 -5.41
CA LYS A 119 -21.69 27.39 -5.25
C LYS A 119 -22.32 28.57 -4.49
N LYS A 120 -21.65 29.07 -3.45
CA LYS A 120 -22.10 30.26 -2.71
C LYS A 120 -22.05 31.52 -3.57
N GLY A 121 -21.03 31.65 -4.42
CA GLY A 121 -20.91 32.74 -5.39
C GLY A 121 -21.99 32.70 -6.46
N GLU A 122 -22.27 31.52 -7.03
CA GLU A 122 -23.33 31.29 -8.01
C GLU A 122 -24.70 31.66 -7.44
N ARG A 123 -25.06 31.12 -6.26
CA ARG A 123 -26.31 31.49 -5.57
C ARG A 123 -26.45 32.97 -5.28
N ARG A 124 -25.34 33.66 -4.95
CA ARG A 124 -25.35 35.12 -4.74
C ARG A 124 -25.56 35.90 -6.03
N LYS A 125 -25.07 35.40 -7.17
CA LYS A 125 -25.31 36.02 -8.48
C LYS A 125 -26.77 35.82 -8.89
N GLU A 126 -27.27 34.59 -8.81
CA GLU A 126 -28.68 34.26 -9.08
C GLU A 126 -29.63 35.09 -8.22
N ALA A 127 -29.35 35.22 -6.92
CA ALA A 127 -30.17 36.04 -6.03
C ALA A 127 -30.18 37.53 -6.42
N LYS A 128 -29.03 38.08 -6.85
CA LYS A 128 -28.95 39.48 -7.33
C LYS A 128 -29.68 39.68 -8.66
N GLU A 129 -29.60 38.71 -9.55
CA GLU A 129 -30.32 38.75 -10.84
C GLU A 129 -31.83 38.72 -10.63
N LEU A 130 -32.32 37.83 -9.75
CA LEU A 130 -33.74 37.78 -9.39
C LEU A 130 -34.24 39.05 -8.70
N ASP A 131 -33.46 39.62 -7.78
CA ASP A 131 -33.77 40.88 -7.10
C ASP A 131 -33.87 42.04 -8.10
N MET A 132 -32.91 42.14 -9.03
CA MET A 132 -32.91 43.17 -10.07
C MET A 132 -34.09 43.02 -11.04
N ILE A 133 -34.48 41.79 -11.41
CA ILE A 133 -35.69 41.52 -12.20
C ILE A 133 -36.94 41.95 -11.43
N GLY A 134 -37.02 41.65 -10.12
CA GLY A 134 -38.13 42.07 -9.27
C GLY A 134 -38.27 43.59 -9.19
N VAL A 135 -37.16 44.33 -9.04
CA VAL A 135 -37.14 45.80 -9.04
C VAL A 135 -37.60 46.37 -10.39
N LEU A 136 -37.12 45.83 -11.51
CA LEU A 136 -37.52 46.27 -12.85
C LEU A 136 -39.00 46.00 -13.14
N GLY A 137 -39.51 44.83 -12.72
CA GLY A 137 -40.92 44.47 -12.85
C GLY A 137 -41.86 45.35 -12.02
N ALA A 138 -41.43 45.76 -10.82
CA ALA A 138 -42.20 46.71 -10.00
C ALA A 138 -42.24 48.11 -10.63
N SER A 139 -41.10 48.59 -11.15
CA SER A 139 -41.01 49.92 -11.78
C SER A 139 -41.83 50.08 -13.06
N THR A 140 -42.15 48.97 -13.74
CA THR A 140 -42.94 48.97 -14.98
C THR A 140 -44.44 48.82 -14.75
N LEU A 141 -44.88 48.44 -13.55
CA LEU A 141 -46.30 48.37 -13.17
C LEU A 141 -46.81 49.67 -12.53
N GLU A 142 -45.91 50.55 -12.09
CA GLU A 142 -46.23 51.87 -11.52
C GLU A 142 -46.09 53.03 -12.54
N SER A 143 -45.76 52.72 -13.80
CA SER A 143 -45.73 53.68 -14.93
C SER A 143 -46.91 53.44 -15.87
#